data_AF-A0A2S8ZL29-F1
#
_entry.id   AF-A0A2S8ZL29-F1
#
_cell.length_a   1.000
_cell.length_b   1.000
_cell.length_c   1.000
_cell.angle_alpha   90.00
_cell.angle_beta   90.00
_cell.angle_gamma   90.00
#
_symmetry.space_group_name_H-M   'P 1'
#
loop_
_entity.id
_entity.type
_entity.pdbx_description
1 polymer ?
#
loop_
_entity_poly.entity_id
_entity_poly.type
_entity_poly.pdbx_seq_one_letter_code
_entity_poly.pdbx_strand_id
1 'polypeptide(L)'
;MSTLCAQQTEVYFKYDESGSQRYRGPENDPKEKTEALSKAISKKSSIAQTPIMDEETFWKQIRLYPVPVNDVLTIDWTEETDKLIESVSLYQHSTVHWKFQEQNIPELNRQLKINMTGYDWGVYIIRFTLKDGRIFSKNITKR
;
A
#
# COMPACT_ATOMS: atom_id res chain seq x y z
N MET A 1 -17.36 47.60 24.30
CA MET A 1 -16.03 47.24 24.84
C MET A 1 -16.15 45.83 25.39
N SER A 2 -15.71 44.84 24.61
CA SER A 2 -15.89 43.41 24.90
C SER A 2 -14.62 42.86 25.54
N THR A 3 -14.69 42.37 26.77
CA THR A 3 -13.61 41.63 27.44
C THR A 3 -13.86 40.14 27.27
N LEU A 4 -13.03 39.48 26.45
CA LEU A 4 -12.94 38.02 26.38
C LEU A 4 -12.25 37.49 27.64
N CYS A 5 -12.96 36.66 28.40
CA CYS A 5 -12.37 35.89 29.49
C CYS A 5 -12.07 34.48 28.95
N ALA A 6 -10.79 34.11 28.85
CA ALA A 6 -10.38 32.75 28.50
C ALA A 6 -10.51 31.86 29.74
N GLN A 7 -11.38 30.86 29.69
CA GLN A 7 -11.45 29.82 30.72
C GLN A 7 -10.32 28.82 30.47
N GLN A 8 -9.36 28.76 31.40
CA GLN A 8 -8.29 27.79 31.41
C GLN A 8 -8.86 26.45 31.90
N THR A 9 -9.07 25.50 30.99
CA THR A 9 -9.49 24.14 31.34
C THR A 9 -8.22 23.31 31.59
N GLU A 10 -8.02 22.91 32.84
CA GLU A 10 -6.95 21.98 33.21
C GLU A 10 -7.28 20.60 32.65
N VAL A 11 -6.48 20.14 31.68
CA VAL A 11 -6.63 18.81 31.09
C VAL A 11 -5.85 17.81 31.94
N TYR A 12 -6.57 16.91 32.60
CA TYR A 12 -5.98 15.84 33.38
C TYR A 12 -5.63 14.66 32.48
N PHE A 13 -4.34 14.41 32.28
CA PHE A 13 -3.85 13.29 31.48
C PHE A 13 -3.53 12.10 32.37
N LYS A 14 -4.22 10.97 32.17
CA LYS A 14 -3.72 9.66 32.61
C LYS A 14 -3.08 8.95 31.42
N TYR A 15 -1.87 8.44 31.66
CA TYR A 15 -1.10 7.65 30.70
C TYR A 15 -1.16 6.19 31.11
N ASP A 16 -1.34 5.29 30.14
CA ASP A 16 -0.98 3.88 30.32
C ASP A 16 0.51 3.69 30.00
N GLU A 17 1.11 2.58 30.44
CA GLU A 17 2.54 2.31 30.26
C GLU A 17 2.95 1.99 28.79
N SER A 18 2.11 2.23 27.77
CA SER A 18 2.45 2.02 26.34
C SER A 18 1.94 3.10 25.38
N GLY A 19 1.41 4.23 25.86
CA GLY A 19 1.36 5.50 25.12
C GLY A 19 0.41 5.57 23.91
N SER A 20 -0.70 4.82 23.88
CA SER A 20 -1.65 4.85 22.74
C SER A 20 -2.97 5.54 23.09
N GLN A 21 -3.23 6.73 22.54
CA GLN A 21 -4.51 7.44 22.70
C GLN A 21 -5.58 6.92 21.72
N ARG A 22 -6.74 6.47 22.23
CA ARG A 22 -7.96 6.27 21.43
C ARG A 22 -9.09 7.12 22.02
N TYR A 23 -9.56 8.10 21.24
CA TYR A 23 -10.73 8.91 21.55
C TYR A 23 -11.97 8.01 21.67
N ARG A 24 -12.58 7.96 22.86
CA ARG A 24 -13.93 7.41 23.07
C ARG A 24 -14.78 8.59 23.51
N GLY A 25 -15.68 9.02 22.63
CA GLY A 25 -16.57 10.15 22.88
C GLY A 25 -17.47 9.96 24.11
N PRO A 26 -18.30 10.96 24.43
CA PRO A 26 -19.07 10.98 25.67
C PRO A 26 -20.10 9.85 25.75
N GLU A 27 -20.20 9.35 26.98
CA GLU A 27 -20.89 8.17 27.46
C GLU A 27 -22.37 8.11 27.07
N ASN A 28 -22.81 6.97 26.53
CA ASN A 28 -24.19 6.51 26.66
C ASN A 28 -24.14 5.12 27.28
N ASP A 29 -24.96 4.95 28.31
CA ASP A 29 -25.00 3.90 29.32
C ASP A 29 -24.85 2.45 28.84
N PRO A 30 -24.24 1.57 29.69
CA PRO A 30 -23.97 0.19 29.37
C PRO A 30 -25.15 -0.71 29.79
N LYS A 31 -26.08 -0.98 28.88
CA LYS A 31 -26.98 -2.15 28.93
C LYS A 31 -27.57 -2.35 27.53
N GLU A 32 -27.55 -3.60 27.07
CA GLU A 32 -28.16 -4.06 25.81
C GLU A 32 -27.40 -3.77 24.48
N LYS A 33 -26.24 -4.40 24.27
CA LYS A 33 -25.89 -4.84 22.90
C LYS A 33 -24.83 -5.94 22.78
N THR A 34 -24.80 -6.89 23.71
CA THR A 34 -23.97 -8.09 23.59
C THR A 34 -24.64 -9.14 22.70
N GLU A 35 -25.06 -8.78 21.48
CA GLU A 35 -25.52 -9.77 20.48
C GLU A 35 -25.49 -9.25 19.03
N ALA A 36 -25.02 -8.02 18.79
CA ALA A 36 -24.98 -7.43 17.43
C ALA A 36 -23.57 -7.22 16.86
N LEU A 37 -22.51 -7.64 17.55
CA LEU A 37 -21.11 -7.45 17.12
C LEU A 37 -20.45 -8.69 16.50
N SER A 38 -21.12 -9.84 16.48
CA SER A 38 -20.65 -11.02 15.73
C SER A 38 -21.06 -11.01 14.26
N LYS A 39 -21.95 -10.10 13.84
CA LYS A 39 -22.51 -10.06 12.47
C LYS A 39 -21.95 -8.95 11.57
N ALA A 40 -20.98 -8.17 12.05
CA ALA A 40 -20.36 -7.06 11.31
C ALA A 40 -18.96 -7.35 10.75
N ILE A 41 -18.43 -8.58 10.90
CA ILE A 41 -17.20 -9.07 10.25
C ILE A 41 -17.57 -10.01 9.09
N SER A 42 -18.65 -9.72 8.37
CA SER A 42 -19.07 -10.53 7.21
C SER A 42 -19.68 -9.67 6.12
N LYS A 43 -19.07 -8.52 5.81
CA LYS A 43 -19.33 -7.76 4.57
C LYS A 43 -18.08 -7.01 4.13
N LYS A 44 -17.02 -7.73 3.78
CA LYS A 44 -16.17 -7.32 2.64
C LYS A 44 -16.33 -8.38 1.58
N SER A 45 -17.12 -8.00 0.59
CA SER A 45 -17.13 -8.45 -0.80
C SER A 45 -16.84 -9.94 -1.02
N SER A 46 -17.86 -10.64 -1.53
CA SER A 46 -17.71 -11.86 -2.32
C SER A 46 -16.35 -11.90 -3.01
N ILE A 47 -15.51 -12.83 -2.57
CA ILE A 47 -14.29 -13.22 -3.27
C ILE A 47 -14.82 -13.82 -4.58
N ALA A 48 -14.97 -12.96 -5.58
CA ALA A 48 -14.91 -13.40 -6.96
C ALA A 48 -13.65 -14.25 -7.02
N GLN A 49 -13.79 -15.49 -7.46
CA GLN A 49 -12.69 -16.41 -7.69
C GLN A 49 -11.81 -15.80 -8.78
N THR A 50 -10.99 -14.81 -8.42
CA THR A 50 -9.96 -14.30 -9.30
C THR A 50 -9.02 -15.46 -9.54
N PRO A 51 -8.64 -15.72 -10.80
CA PRO A 51 -7.80 -16.87 -11.13
C PRO A 51 -6.57 -16.81 -10.26
N ILE A 52 -6.38 -17.89 -9.48
CA ILE A 52 -5.24 -18.07 -8.59
C ILE A 52 -4.04 -18.26 -9.50
N MET A 53 -3.39 -17.16 -9.88
CA MET A 53 -2.19 -17.21 -10.70
C MET A 53 -0.98 -17.50 -9.80
N ASP A 54 -0.15 -18.43 -10.25
CA ASP A 54 1.09 -18.79 -9.58
C ASP A 54 2.17 -17.72 -9.78
N GLU A 55 3.13 -17.63 -8.86
CA GLU A 55 4.21 -16.65 -8.94
C GLU A 55 5.09 -16.89 -10.18
N GLU A 56 5.37 -18.16 -10.52
CA GLU A 56 6.21 -18.47 -11.67
C GLU A 56 5.53 -18.09 -12.99
N THR A 57 4.21 -18.28 -13.08
CA THR A 57 3.45 -17.91 -14.29
C THR A 57 3.32 -16.39 -14.42
N PHE A 58 3.17 -15.68 -13.30
CA PHE A 58 3.20 -14.22 -13.25
C PHE A 58 4.51 -13.66 -13.79
N TRP A 59 5.66 -14.15 -13.31
CA TRP A 59 6.95 -13.64 -13.76
C TRP A 59 7.29 -14.00 -15.22
N LYS A 60 6.71 -15.06 -15.78
CA LYS A 60 6.85 -15.37 -17.22
C LYS A 60 6.13 -14.35 -18.11
N GLN A 61 5.06 -13.74 -17.60
CA GLN A 61 4.29 -12.72 -18.32
C GLN A 61 4.88 -11.31 -18.17
N ILE A 62 5.84 -11.11 -17.27
CA ILE A 62 6.45 -9.80 -16.99
C ILE A 62 7.86 -9.72 -17.56
N ARG A 63 8.14 -8.63 -18.25
CA ARG A 63 9.44 -8.30 -18.83
C ARG A 63 9.99 -7.05 -18.16
N LEU A 64 11.21 -7.16 -17.64
CA LEU A 64 11.93 -6.07 -16.99
C LEU A 64 13.20 -5.82 -17.79
N TYR A 65 13.35 -4.62 -18.36
CA TYR A 65 14.56 -4.27 -19.10
C TYR A 65 14.80 -2.75 -19.13
N PRO A 66 16.06 -2.31 -19.21
CA PRO A 66 17.27 -3.10 -19.04
C PRO A 66 17.50 -3.46 -17.56
N VAL A 67 18.01 -4.67 -17.29
CA VAL A 67 18.51 -5.08 -15.98
C VAL A 67 19.95 -5.58 -16.17
N PRO A 68 20.98 -4.91 -15.62
CA PRO A 68 20.92 -3.73 -14.75
C PRO A 68 20.43 -2.46 -15.48
N VAL A 69 19.75 -1.59 -14.75
CA VAL A 69 19.21 -0.33 -15.28
C VAL A 69 20.22 0.81 -15.14
N ASN A 70 20.28 1.70 -16.13
CA ASN A 70 21.02 2.96 -16.04
C ASN A 70 20.03 4.12 -15.82
N ASP A 71 19.33 4.54 -16.88
CA ASP A 71 18.47 5.74 -16.86
C ASP A 71 16.98 5.44 -16.78
N VAL A 72 16.47 4.53 -17.62
CA VAL A 72 15.02 4.25 -17.69
C VAL A 72 14.79 2.75 -17.56
N LEU A 73 13.98 2.36 -16.57
CA LEU A 73 13.48 1.00 -16.44
C LEU A 73 12.16 0.88 -17.19
N THR A 74 12.07 -0.08 -18.11
CA THR A 74 10.82 -0.44 -18.77
C THR A 74 10.32 -1.77 -18.21
N ILE A 75 9.05 -1.78 -17.84
CA ILE A 75 8.33 -2.92 -17.30
C ILE A 75 7.15 -3.17 -18.24
N ASP A 76 7.13 -4.32 -18.92
CA ASP A 76 6.02 -4.72 -19.77
C ASP A 76 5.34 -5.97 -19.20
N TRP A 77 4.02 -6.07 -19.32
CA TRP A 77 3.25 -7.24 -18.95
C TRP A 77 2.18 -7.60 -19.99
N THR A 78 1.59 -8.79 -19.88
CA THR A 78 0.50 -9.21 -20.76
C THR A 78 -0.85 -8.70 -20.28
N GLU A 79 -1.86 -8.73 -21.14
CA GLU A 79 -3.23 -8.33 -20.79
C GLU A 79 -3.82 -9.13 -19.62
N GLU A 80 -3.46 -10.40 -19.53
CA GLU A 80 -3.92 -11.30 -18.47
C GLU A 80 -3.42 -10.80 -17.11
N THR A 81 -2.14 -10.40 -17.04
CA THR A 81 -1.53 -9.85 -15.83
C THR A 81 -2.07 -8.47 -15.49
N ASP A 82 -2.33 -7.63 -16.49
CA ASP A 82 -2.85 -6.27 -16.33
C ASP A 82 -4.14 -6.22 -15.51
N LYS A 83 -5.07 -7.14 -15.80
CA LYS A 83 -6.36 -7.26 -15.10
C LYS A 83 -6.19 -7.63 -13.63
N LEU A 84 -5.08 -8.26 -13.26
CA LEU A 84 -4.79 -8.76 -11.91
C LEU A 84 -4.01 -7.77 -11.06
N ILE A 85 -3.16 -6.93 -11.66
CA ILE A 85 -2.33 -5.95 -10.94
C ILE A 85 -3.22 -4.82 -10.40
N GLU A 86 -3.05 -4.51 -9.11
CA GLU A 86 -3.65 -3.36 -8.44
C GLU A 86 -2.68 -2.19 -8.32
N SER A 87 -1.39 -2.42 -8.07
CA SER A 87 -0.38 -1.36 -8.03
C SER A 87 1.04 -1.88 -8.25
N VAL A 88 1.92 -0.99 -8.73
CA VAL A 88 3.35 -1.26 -8.92
C VAL A 88 4.16 -0.24 -8.13
N SER A 89 5.02 -0.72 -7.25
CA SER A 89 5.85 0.15 -6.40
C SER A 89 7.32 -0.16 -6.61
N LEU A 90 8.18 0.85 -6.48
CA LEU A 90 9.63 0.69 -6.55
C LEU A 90 10.27 1.37 -5.34
N TYR A 91 11.10 0.63 -4.62
CA TYR A 91 11.86 1.15 -3.49
C TYR A 91 13.29 0.64 -3.47
N GLN A 92 14.17 1.40 -2.83
CA GLN A 92 15.57 1.04 -2.67
C GLN A 92 15.73 0.06 -1.51
N HIS A 93 16.50 -1.02 -1.69
CA HIS A 93 16.70 -2.01 -0.63
C HIS A 93 17.35 -1.40 0.64
N SER A 94 18.21 -0.39 0.48
CA SER A 94 18.94 0.24 1.58
C SER A 94 18.15 1.30 2.34
N THR A 95 17.01 1.77 1.82
CA THR A 95 16.25 2.85 2.45
C THR A 95 14.80 2.43 2.65
N VAL A 96 14.36 2.33 3.91
CA VAL A 96 12.97 2.04 4.31
C VAL A 96 12.02 3.23 4.05
N HIS A 97 12.39 4.14 3.14
CA HIS A 97 11.57 5.28 2.73
C HIS A 97 11.25 5.11 1.24
N TRP A 98 9.96 5.03 0.94
CA TRP A 98 9.42 4.78 -0.39
C TRP A 98 9.89 5.87 -1.36
N LYS A 99 10.59 5.49 -2.43
CA LYS A 99 11.10 6.45 -3.43
C LYS A 99 10.14 6.61 -4.62
N PHE A 100 9.27 5.63 -4.88
CA PHE A 100 8.29 5.69 -5.97
C PHE A 100 7.11 4.75 -5.68
N GLN A 101 5.91 5.30 -5.64
CA GLN A 101 4.67 4.52 -5.57
C GLN A 101 3.82 4.93 -6.77
N GLU A 102 3.76 4.08 -7.79
CA GLU A 102 2.83 4.28 -8.90
C GLU A 102 1.56 3.48 -8.63
N GLN A 103 0.46 4.20 -8.48
CA GLN A 103 -0.85 3.61 -8.36
C GLN A 103 -1.35 3.30 -9.77
N ASN A 104 -1.65 2.02 -10.02
CA ASN A 104 -2.07 1.52 -11.33
C ASN A 104 -3.24 2.35 -11.85
N ILE A 105 -3.02 3.03 -12.97
CA ILE A 105 -4.07 3.68 -13.73
C ILE A 105 -4.54 2.64 -14.75
N PRO A 106 -5.84 2.29 -14.80
CA PRO A 106 -6.38 1.23 -15.68
C PRO A 106 -6.24 1.48 -17.19
N GLU A 107 -5.52 2.53 -17.61
CA GLU A 107 -5.18 2.88 -18.99
C GLU A 107 -3.68 2.84 -19.28
N LEU A 108 -2.85 2.31 -18.37
CA LEU A 108 -1.46 2.06 -18.71
C LEU A 108 -1.44 1.03 -19.84
N ASN A 109 -0.77 1.33 -20.95
CA ASN A 109 -0.69 0.49 -22.14
C ASN A 109 0.14 -0.80 -21.92
N ARG A 110 -0.07 -1.50 -20.78
CA ARG A 110 0.63 -2.70 -20.32
C ARG A 110 2.15 -2.51 -20.19
N GLN A 111 2.58 -1.26 -20.16
CA GLN A 111 3.96 -0.82 -20.14
C GLN A 111 4.07 0.32 -19.13
N LEU A 112 5.05 0.20 -18.23
CA LEU A 112 5.44 1.20 -17.28
C LEU A 112 6.91 1.58 -17.54
N LYS A 113 7.16 2.89 -17.74
CA LYS A 113 8.51 3.45 -17.82
C LYS A 113 8.81 4.25 -16.57
N ILE A 114 9.74 3.75 -15.77
CA ILE A 114 10.20 4.44 -14.56
C ILE A 114 11.49 5.17 -14.90
N ASN A 115 11.48 6.49 -14.75
CA ASN A 115 12.68 7.29 -14.86
C ASN A 115 13.53 7.08 -13.59
N MET A 116 14.67 6.42 -13.75
CA MET A 116 15.64 6.16 -12.70
C MET A 116 16.75 7.22 -12.66
N THR A 117 16.76 8.22 -13.54
CA THR A 117 17.75 9.30 -13.51
C THR A 117 17.68 10.04 -12.16
N GLY A 118 18.83 10.20 -11.49
CA GLY A 118 18.92 10.80 -10.14
C GLY A 118 18.80 9.81 -8.97
N TYR A 119 18.51 8.54 -9.22
CA TYR A 119 18.59 7.48 -8.21
C TYR A 119 20.05 7.03 -8.02
N ASP A 120 20.45 6.70 -6.80
CA ASP A 120 21.80 6.18 -6.52
C ASP A 120 22.01 4.77 -7.10
N TRP A 121 23.27 4.40 -7.28
CA TRP A 121 23.62 3.01 -7.59
C TRP A 121 23.25 2.08 -6.44
N GLY A 122 22.73 0.90 -6.77
CA GLY A 122 22.33 -0.07 -5.75
C GLY A 122 21.27 -1.06 -6.19
N VAL A 123 20.71 -1.76 -5.21
CA VAL A 123 19.63 -2.73 -5.43
C VAL A 123 18.30 -2.07 -5.12
N TYR A 124 17.38 -2.20 -6.07
CA TYR A 124 16.00 -1.75 -5.97
C TYR A 124 15.06 -2.96 -6.03
N ILE A 125 13.92 -2.83 -5.38
CA ILE A 125 12.89 -3.87 -5.32
C ILE A 125 11.65 -3.33 -6.01
N ILE A 126 11.21 -4.03 -7.05
CA ILE A 126 9.92 -3.81 -7.71
C ILE A 126 8.91 -4.68 -6.98
N ARG A 127 7.79 -4.09 -6.59
CA ARG A 127 6.70 -4.74 -5.86
C ARG A 127 5.40 -4.58 -6.63
N PHE A 128 4.85 -5.70 -7.09
CA PHE A 128 3.52 -5.78 -7.66
C PHE A 128 2.53 -6.19 -6.56
N THR A 129 1.49 -5.38 -6.36
CA THR A 129 0.35 -5.75 -5.51
C THR A 129 -0.78 -6.15 -6.43
N LEU A 130 -1.33 -7.35 -6.25
CA LEU A 130 -2.49 -7.84 -6.99
C LEU A 130 -3.79 -7.42 -6.31
N LYS A 131 -4.89 -7.41 -7.07
CA LYS A 131 -6.25 -7.14 -6.55
C LYS A 131 -6.72 -8.14 -5.50
N ASP A 132 -6.11 -9.33 -5.47
CA ASP A 132 -6.33 -10.37 -4.45
C ASP A 132 -5.53 -10.09 -3.14
N GLY A 133 -4.74 -9.01 -3.09
CA GLY A 133 -3.89 -8.65 -1.95
C GLY A 133 -2.53 -9.38 -1.90
N ARG A 134 -2.28 -10.30 -2.83
CA ARG A 134 -0.96 -10.96 -2.99
C ARG A 134 0.08 -9.96 -3.47
N ILE A 135 1.32 -10.22 -3.07
CA ILE A 135 2.45 -9.35 -3.37
C ILE A 135 3.54 -10.18 -4.03
N PHE A 136 3.97 -9.76 -5.21
CA PHE A 136 5.12 -10.33 -5.89
C PHE A 136 6.22 -9.29 -5.97
N SER A 137 7.45 -9.67 -5.63
CA SER A 137 8.59 -8.75 -5.64
C SER A 137 9.78 -9.31 -6.41
N LYS A 138 10.52 -8.41 -7.07
CA LYS A 138 11.73 -8.77 -7.79
C LYS A 138 12.79 -7.70 -7.64
N ASN A 139 14.02 -8.15 -7.43
CA ASN A 139 15.17 -7.29 -7.26
C ASN A 139 15.73 -6.90 -8.62
N ILE A 140 16.12 -5.64 -8.76
CA ILE A 140 16.84 -5.11 -9.91
C ILE A 140 18.06 -4.32 -9.42
N THR A 141 19.11 -4.29 -10.22
CA THR A 141 20.34 -3.55 -9.91
C THR A 141 20.41 -2.31 -10.79
N LYS A 142 20.67 -1.16 -10.17
CA LYS A 142 21.02 0.08 -10.87
C LYS A 142 22.54 0.23 -10.93
N ARG A 143 23.04 0.58 -12.12
CA ARG A 143 24.45 0.86 -12.41
C ARG A 143 24.63 2.25 -13.00
#